data_AF-A0A3D6DYT3-F1
#
_entry.id   AF-A0A3D6DYT3-F1
#
_cell.length_a   1.000
_cell.length_b   1.000
_cell.length_c   1.000
_cell.angle_alpha   90.00
_cell.angle_beta   90.00
_cell.angle_gamma   90.00
#
_symmetry.space_group_name_H-M   'P 1'
#
loop_
_entity.id
_entity.type
_entity.pdbx_description
1 polymer ?
#
loop_
_entity_poly.entity_id
_entity_poly.type
_entity_poly.pdbx_seq_one_letter_code
_entity_poly.pdbx_strand_id
1 'polypeptide(L)' 'EQNFDGQLMTLLVNEAGVNPASLIALRHYDGTPITARFITQEIRDLVSHLNVRPLREGRVA' A
#
# COMPACT_ATOMS: atom_id res chain seq x y z
N GLU A 1 -1.95 2.14 8.67
CA GLU A 1 -2.44 2.31 10.05
C GLU A 1 -1.47 1.69 11.05
N GLN A 2 -1.44 2.22 12.28
CA GLN A 2 -0.67 1.64 13.39
C GLN A 2 -1.47 0.62 14.18
N ASN A 3 -1.85 -0.48 13.54
CA ASN A 3 -2.40 -1.68 14.18
C ASN A 3 -1.99 -2.91 13.34
N PHE A 4 -2.24 -4.13 13.81
CA PHE A 4 -1.84 -5.39 13.14
C PHE A 4 -2.95 -5.95 12.23
N ASP A 5 -4.19 -5.83 12.67
CA ASP A 5 -5.42 -6.46 12.16
C ASP A 5 -6.22 -5.71 11.09
N GLY A 6 -6.13 -4.39 10.98
CA GLY A 6 -6.61 -3.66 9.80
C GLY A 6 -7.84 -2.82 10.08
N GLN A 7 -7.98 -2.33 11.31
CA GLN A 7 -9.28 -1.93 11.86
C GLN A 7 -9.98 -0.84 11.07
N LEU A 8 -9.25 0.18 10.60
CA LEU A 8 -9.88 1.24 9.79
C LEU A 8 -10.31 0.71 8.43
N MET A 9 -9.51 -0.16 7.80
CA MET A 9 -9.90 -0.79 6.53
C MET A 9 -11.16 -1.64 6.71
N THR A 10 -11.25 -2.39 7.80
CA THR A 10 -12.44 -3.17 8.16
C THR A 10 -13.68 -2.28 8.29
N LEU A 11 -13.58 -1.13 8.97
CA LEU A 11 -14.69 -0.18 9.07
C LEU A 11 -15.07 0.42 7.71
N LEU A 12 -14.09 0.78 6.87
CA LEU A 12 -14.35 1.33 5.54
C LEU A 12 -15.08 0.33 4.63
N VAL A 13 -14.71 -0.95 4.70
CA VAL A 13 -15.33 -2.00 3.89
C VAL A 13 -16.71 -2.36 4.43
N ASN A 14 -16.81 -2.68 5.72
CA ASN A 14 -18.02 -3.24 6.30
C ASN A 14 -19.10 -2.18 6.56
N GLU A 15 -18.71 -1.01 7.06
CA GLU A 15 -19.65 0.02 7.51
C GLU A 15 -19.87 1.10 6.45
N ALA A 16 -18.83 1.46 5.69
CA ALA A 16 -18.92 2.50 4.66
C ALA A 16 -19.08 1.94 3.23
N GLY A 17 -19.07 0.62 3.04
CA GLY A 17 -19.29 -0.04 1.74
C GLY A 17 -18.19 0.23 0.71
N VAL A 18 -16.98 0.60 1.13
CA VAL A 18 -15.87 0.85 0.22
C VAL A 18 -15.44 -0.46 -0.44
N ASN A 19 -15.27 -0.46 -1.77
CA ASN A 19 -14.78 -1.62 -2.49
C ASN A 19 -13.37 -1.98 -1.99
N PRO A 20 -13.14 -3.18 -1.41
CA PRO A 20 -11.83 -3.56 -0.87
C PRO A 20 -10.74 -3.58 -1.94
N ALA A 21 -11.08 -3.86 -3.21
CA ALA A 21 -10.12 -3.84 -4.32
C ALA A 21 -9.61 -2.43 -4.66
N SER A 22 -10.26 -1.38 -4.15
CA SER A 22 -9.83 0.01 -4.32
C SER A 22 -8.89 0.50 -3.22
N LEU A 23 -8.64 -0.32 -2.19
CA LEU A 23 -7.82 0.03 -1.04
C LEU A 23 -6.49 -0.73 -1.06
N ILE A 24 -5.42 -0.03 -0.67
CA ILE A 24 -4.11 -0.63 -0.41
C ILE A 24 -3.85 -0.56 1.09
N ALA A 25 -3.64 -1.71 1.71
CA ALA A 25 -3.34 -1.81 3.13
C ALA A 25 -1.85 -1.53 3.40
N LEU A 26 -1.55 -0.39 4.03
CA LEU A 26 -0.21 -0.05 4.51
C LEU A 26 -0.21 -0.07 6.04
N ARG A 27 0.66 -0.90 6.64
CA ARG A 27 0.61 -1.26 8.07
C ARG A 27 1.93 -0.90 8.76
N HIS A 28 1.85 -0.36 9.97
CA HIS A 28 3.02 -0.01 10.80
C HIS A 28 2.77 -0.46 12.24
N TYR A 29 3.19 -1.66 12.62
CA TYR A 29 2.88 -2.25 13.94
C TYR A 29 4.11 -2.80 14.67
N ASP A 30 5.30 -2.30 14.37
CA ASP A 30 6.58 -2.72 14.99
C ASP A 30 6.85 -2.09 16.38
N GLY A 31 5.91 -1.30 16.89
CA GLY A 31 6.04 -0.58 18.16
C GLY A 31 6.75 0.77 18.07
N THR A 32 7.26 1.16 16.90
CA THR A 32 7.83 2.50 16.69
C THR A 32 6.77 3.50 16.22
N PRO A 33 6.91 4.80 16.52
CA PRO A 33 6.03 5.82 15.96
C PRO A 33 6.12 5.86 14.43
N ILE A 34 4.98 5.90 13.76
CA ILE A 34 4.93 6.14 12.32
C ILE A 34 5.47 7.55 12.03
N THR A 35 6.31 7.68 11.00
CA THR A 35 6.96 8.96 10.66
C THR A 35 6.57 9.42 9.24
N ALA A 36 6.67 10.72 9.00
CA ALA A 36 6.47 11.28 7.66
C ALA A 36 7.42 10.67 6.61
N ARG A 37 8.67 10.37 7.01
CA ARG A 37 9.66 9.71 6.16
C ARG A 37 9.20 8.31 5.75
N PHE A 38 8.70 7.53 6.70
CA PHE A 38 8.16 6.20 6.43
C PHE A 38 6.98 6.26 5.46
N ILE A 39 5.97 7.10 5.74
CA ILE A 39 4.78 7.23 4.88
C ILE A 39 5.18 7.61 3.45
N THR A 40 6.08 8.58 3.30
CA THR A 40 6.51 9.04 1.97
C THR A 40 7.26 7.96 1.20
N GLN A 41 8.09 7.18 1.89
CA GLN A 41 8.86 6.09 1.29
C GLN A 41 7.94 4.96 0.82
N GLU A 42 7.04 4.47 1.68
CA GLU A 42 6.12 3.38 1.35
C GLU A 42 5.18 3.75 0.19
N ILE A 43 4.64 4.97 0.17
CA ILE A 43 3.81 5.44 -0.94
C ILE A 43 4.61 5.46 -2.25
N ARG A 44 5.84 5.97 -2.23
CA ARG A 44 6.72 5.99 -3.41
C ARG A 44 6.96 4.57 -3.93
N ASP A 45 7.29 3.65 -3.05
CA ASP A 45 7.63 2.29 -3.42
C ASP A 45 6.40 1.57 -4.01
N LEU A 46 5.23 1.67 -3.37
CA LEU A 46 3.97 1.12 -3.89
C LEU A 46 3.63 1.65 -5.29
N VAL A 47 3.68 2.98 -5.48
CA VAL A 47 3.36 3.60 -6.78
C VAL A 47 4.38 3.19 -7.85
N SER A 48 5.65 3.05 -7.50
CA SER A 48 6.69 2.63 -8.45
C SER A 48 6.48 1.21 -8.97
N HIS A 49 5.98 0.29 -8.14
CA HIS A 49 5.67 -1.09 -8.53
C HIS A 49 4.47 -1.16 -9.48
N LEU A 50 3.49 -0.26 -9.31
CA LEU A 50 2.35 -0.14 -10.23
C LEU A 50 2.76 0.48 -11.57
N ASN A 51 3.82 1.28 -11.58
CA ASN A 51 4.31 1.97 -12.77
C ASN A 51 5.28 1.08 -13.57
N VAL A 52 4.77 -0.02 -14.11
CA VAL A 52 5.53 -0.95 -14.97
C VAL A 52 6.00 -0.22 -16.22
N ARG A 53 7.32 -0.07 -16.39
CA ARG A 53 7.91 0.34 -17.67
C ARG A 53 7.95 -0.86 -18.61
N PRO A 54 7.66 -0.70 -19.92
CA PRO A 54 7.79 -1.79 -20.87
C PRO A 54 9.21 -2.36 -20.83
N LEU A 55 9.33 -3.69 -20.69
CA LEU A 55 10.59 -4.38 -20.98
C LEU A 55 10.91 -4.10 -22.46
N ARG A 56 12.07 -3.52 -22.74
CA ARG A 56 12.48 -3.27 -24.13
C ARG A 56 12.45 -4.58 -24.92
N GLU A 57 11.59 -4.66 -25.93
CA GLU A 57 11.62 -5.70 -26.96
C GLU A 57 13.01 -5.69 -27.60
N GLY A 58 13.82 -6.71 -27.33
CA GLY A 58 15.17 -6.73 -27.88
C GLY A 58 16.07 -7.88 -27.45
N ARG A 59 15.61 -8.80 -26.59
CA ARG A 59 16.33 -10.05 -26.33
C ARG A 59 15.36 -11.21 -26.10
N VAL A 60 14.77 -11.67 -27.19
CA VAL A 60 14.43 -13.09 -27.35
C VAL A 60 15.63 -13.73 -28.04
N ALA A 61 16.23 -14.71 -27.38
CA ALA A 61 17.26 -15.58 -27.93
C ALA A 61 16.63 -16.71 -28.75
#